data_AF-A0A397ZYL4-F1
#
_entry.id   AF-A0A397ZYL4-F1
#
_cell.length_a   1.000
_cell.length_b   1.000
_cell.length_c   1.000
_cell.angle_alpha   90.00
_cell.angle_beta   90.00
_cell.angle_gamma   90.00
#
_symmetry.space_group_name_H-M   'P 1'
#
loop_
_entity.id
_entity.type
_entity.pdbx_description
1 polymer ?
#
loop_
_entity_poly.entity_id
_entity_poly.type
_entity_poly.pdbx_seq_one_letter_code
_entity_poly.pdbx_strand_id
1 'polypeptide(L)'
;MAGVMQKFLVASMFMWMLPIAILYAFNHDFLPGSTTLSPHSLTLLSGFLAVVSVNVVIVFYICLALKEPTDKHKPDASFVAEAKDSVKKLTSGVPSTDPALKKQE
;
A
#
# COMPACT_ATOMS: atom_id res chain seq x y z
N MET A 1 7.69 6.30 -8.52
CA MET A 1 7.35 7.71 -8.18
C MET A 1 5.94 8.10 -8.60
N ALA A 2 5.57 8.01 -9.89
CA ALA A 2 4.26 8.48 -10.38
C ALA A 2 3.03 7.81 -9.72
N GLY A 3 3.06 6.48 -9.50
CA GLY A 3 1.95 5.77 -8.85
C GLY A 3 1.74 6.12 -7.37
N VAL A 4 2.82 6.46 -6.66
CA VAL A 4 2.78 6.88 -5.25
C VAL A 4 2.20 8.29 -5.13
N MET A 5 2.64 9.20 -6.01
CA MET A 5 2.16 10.58 -6.10
C MET A 5 0.66 10.64 -6.44
N GLN A 6 0.19 9.78 -7.35
CA GLN A 6 -1.23 9.70 -7.69
C GLN A 6 -2.10 9.24 -6.51
N LYS A 7 -1.68 8.20 -5.78
CA LYS A 7 -2.40 7.72 -4.59
C LYS A 7 -2.45 8.77 -3.49
N PHE A 8 -1.34 9.48 -3.29
CA PHE A 8 -1.27 10.60 -2.33
C PHE A 8 -2.21 11.75 -2.73
N LEU A 9 -2.21 12.16 -3.99
CA LEU A 9 -3.08 13.23 -4.49
C LEU A 9 -4.56 12.87 -4.36
N VAL A 10 -4.94 11.65 -4.76
CA VAL A 10 -6.32 11.17 -4.65
C VAL A 10 -6.75 11.12 -3.18
N ALA A 11 -5.92 10.56 -2.30
CA ALA A 11 -6.23 10.48 -0.87
C ALA A 11 -6.34 11.87 -0.24
N SER A 12 -5.44 12.79 -0.58
CA SER A 12 -5.47 14.19 -0.14
C SER A 12 -6.77 14.88 -0.59
N MET A 13 -7.19 14.67 -1.84
CA MET A 13 -8.47 15.15 -2.34
C MET A 13 -9.67 14.59 -1.56
N PHE A 14 -9.68 13.29 -1.26
CA PHE A 14 -10.79 12.70 -0.50
C PHE A 14 -10.80 13.16 0.97
N MET A 15 -9.62 13.41 1.56
CA MET A 15 -9.49 13.81 2.96
C MET A 15 -10.13 15.16 3.26
N TRP A 16 -10.06 16.12 2.33
CA TRP A 16 -10.72 17.42 2.48
C TRP A 16 -12.12 17.46 1.85
N MET A 17 -12.36 16.78 0.72
CA MET A 17 -13.65 16.81 0.05
C MET A 17 -14.74 16.09 0.85
N LEU A 18 -14.43 14.96 1.49
CA LEU A 18 -15.45 14.15 2.15
C LEU A 18 -16.07 14.84 3.37
N PRO A 19 -15.30 15.48 4.29
CA PRO A 19 -15.87 16.26 5.39
C PRO A 19 -16.65 17.48 4.91
N ILE A 20 -16.15 18.19 3.89
CA ILE A 20 -16.83 19.35 3.31
C ILE A 20 -18.16 18.92 2.67
N ALA A 21 -18.16 17.80 1.94
CA ALA A 21 -19.36 17.25 1.33
C ALA A 21 -20.41 16.84 2.37
N ILE A 22 -20.00 16.27 3.51
CA ILE A 22 -20.91 15.94 4.62
C ILE A 22 -21.54 17.21 5.19
N LEU A 23 -20.74 18.23 5.47
CA LEU A 23 -21.25 19.51 5.97
C LEU A 23 -22.20 20.17 4.96
N TYR A 24 -21.86 20.14 3.68
CA TYR A 24 -22.68 20.66 2.60
C TYR A 24 -23.99 19.88 2.46
N ALA A 25 -23.95 18.55 2.58
CA ALA A 25 -25.13 17.68 2.50
C ALA A 25 -26.14 17.99 3.62
N PHE A 26 -25.66 18.21 4.83
CA PHE A 26 -26.50 18.60 5.96
C PHE A 26 -27.00 20.04 5.87
N ASN A 27 -26.24 20.96 5.27
CA ASN A 27 -26.63 22.36 5.12
C ASN A 27 -27.68 22.58 4.00
N HIS A 28 -27.73 21.68 3.01
CA HIS A 28 -28.70 21.73 1.90
C HIS A 28 -29.84 20.71 2.04
N ASP A 29 -30.00 20.09 3.22
CA ASP A 29 -31.06 19.13 3.50
C ASP A 29 -31.12 17.94 2.50
N PHE A 30 -29.97 17.55 1.95
CA PHE A 30 -29.88 16.42 1.01
C PHE A 30 -30.13 15.06 1.68
N LEU A 31 -30.13 15.01 3.02
CA LEU A 31 -30.41 13.81 3.80
C LEU A 31 -31.90 13.78 4.18
N PRO A 32 -32.72 12.93 3.53
CA PRO A 32 -34.13 12.84 3.86
C PRO A 32 -34.31 12.45 5.34
N GLY A 33 -35.04 13.28 6.11
CA GLY A 33 -35.22 13.11 7.56
C GLY A 33 -34.31 13.98 8.43
N SER A 34 -33.32 14.68 7.86
CA SER A 34 -32.49 15.64 8.61
C SER A 34 -33.25 16.93 8.94
N THR A 35 -34.20 17.34 8.07
CA THR A 35 -35.06 18.53 8.22
C THR A 35 -35.99 18.49 9.42
N THR A 36 -36.30 17.30 9.94
CA THR A 36 -37.16 17.14 11.12
C THR A 36 -36.40 17.26 12.45
N LEU A 37 -35.06 17.33 12.40
CA LEU A 37 -34.22 17.45 13.58
C LEU A 37 -34.03 18.91 13.98
N SER A 38 -33.91 19.16 15.28
CA SER A 38 -33.53 20.47 15.80
C SER A 38 -32.16 20.90 15.24
N PRO A 39 -31.95 22.20 14.93
CA PRO A 39 -30.67 22.72 14.43
C PRO A 39 -29.45 22.33 15.28
N HIS A 40 -29.64 22.20 16.59
CA HIS A 40 -28.60 21.73 17.51
C HIS A 40 -28.22 20.27 17.27
N SER A 41 -29.21 19.40 17.11
CA SER A 41 -28.98 17.97 16.83
C SER A 41 -28.36 17.76 15.45
N LEU A 42 -28.75 18.56 14.46
CA LEU A 42 -28.15 18.59 13.11
C LEU A 42 -26.66 18.91 13.15
N THR A 43 -26.29 19.94 13.90
CA THR A 43 -24.88 20.38 14.02
C THR A 43 -24.03 19.33 14.73
N LEU A 44 -24.56 18.73 15.79
CA LEU A 44 -23.87 17.66 16.51
C LEU A 44 -23.71 16.40 15.64
N LEU A 45 -24.77 16.02 14.92
CA LEU A 45 -24.76 14.85 14.06
C LEU A 45 -23.82 15.02 12.87
N SER A 46 -23.86 16.18 12.19
CA SER A 46 -22.99 16.47 11.05
C SER A 46 -21.52 16.57 11.47
N GLY A 47 -21.22 17.19 12.61
CA GLY A 47 -19.88 17.24 13.18
C GLY A 47 -19.37 15.85 13.54
N PHE A 48 -20.20 15.03 14.19
CA PHE A 48 -19.85 13.64 14.51
C PHE A 48 -19.57 12.81 13.25
N LEU A 49 -20.45 12.88 12.24
CA LEU A 49 -20.25 12.20 10.96
C LEU A 49 -19.00 12.68 10.23
N ALA A 50 -18.70 13.98 10.25
CA ALA A 50 -17.50 14.55 9.64
C ALA A 50 -16.23 13.98 10.30
N VAL A 51 -16.20 13.88 11.64
CA VAL A 51 -15.07 13.28 12.37
C VAL A 51 -14.93 11.79 12.04
N VAL A 52 -16.02 11.02 12.06
CA VAL A 52 -16.00 9.59 11.70
C VAL A 52 -15.51 9.39 10.26
N SER A 53 -15.98 10.23 9.33
CA SER A 53 -15.58 10.23 7.92
C SER A 53 -14.07 10.40 7.74
N VAL A 54 -13.45 11.37 8.41
CA VAL A 54 -11.99 11.57 8.36
C VAL A 54 -11.26 10.32 8.86
N ASN A 55 -11.73 9.71 9.95
CA ASN A 55 -11.10 8.49 10.49
C ASN A 55 -11.17 7.33 9.50
N VAL A 56 -12.30 7.13 8.82
CA VAL A 56 -12.46 6.10 7.78
C VAL A 56 -11.51 6.34 6.60
N VAL A 57 -11.41 7.59 6.12
CA VAL A 57 -10.50 7.95 5.01
C VAL A 57 -9.04 7.70 5.39
N ILE A 58 -8.64 8.03 6.62
CA ILE A 58 -7.28 7.78 7.12
C ILE A 58 -6.99 6.27 7.15
N VAL A 59 -7.89 5.46 7.71
CA VAL A 59 -7.73 3.99 7.74
C VAL A 59 -7.62 3.42 6.33
N PHE A 60 -8.48 3.86 5.42
CA PHE A 60 -8.44 3.45 4.02
C PHE A 60 -7.12 3.81 3.34
N TYR A 61 -6.63 5.03 3.57
CA TYR A 61 -5.34 5.47 3.06
C TYR A 61 -4.19 4.62 3.59
N ILE A 62 -4.17 4.32 4.89
CA ILE A 62 -3.15 3.46 5.51
C ILE A 62 -3.22 2.06 4.88
N CYS A 63 -4.40 1.47 4.71
CA CYS A 63 -4.55 0.18 4.03
C CYS A 63 -4.04 0.21 2.59
N LEU A 64 -4.30 1.28 1.84
CA LEU A 64 -3.78 1.46 0.47
C LEU A 64 -2.26 1.63 0.45
N ALA A 65 -1.69 2.34 1.43
CA ALA A 65 -0.25 2.50 1.57
C ALA A 65 0.43 1.17 1.94
N LEU A 66 -0.18 0.39 2.82
CA LEU A 66 0.31 -0.95 3.20
C LEU A 66 0.16 -1.98 2.08
N LYS A 67 -0.75 -1.75 1.12
CA LYS A 67 -0.91 -2.58 -0.09
C LYS A 67 0.05 -2.21 -1.23
N GLU A 68 0.97 -1.26 -1.04
CA GLU A 68 2.06 -1.06 -2.00
C GLU A 68 2.93 -2.31 -2.12
N PRO A 69 3.40 -2.60 -3.35
CA PRO A 69 3.80 -3.94 -3.71
C PRO A 69 5.01 -4.35 -2.89
N THR A 70 4.93 -5.55 -2.32
CA THR A 70 6.05 -6.48 -2.24
C THR A 70 6.56 -6.71 -3.67
N ASP A 71 7.08 -5.67 -4.32
CA ASP A 71 7.95 -5.80 -5.48
C ASP A 71 9.21 -6.37 -4.87
N LYS A 72 9.18 -7.70 -4.70
CA LYS A 72 10.35 -8.47 -4.30
C LYS A 72 11.40 -8.04 -5.29
N HIS A 73 12.41 -7.33 -4.81
CA HIS A 73 13.56 -6.95 -5.59
C HIS A 73 13.96 -8.17 -6.41
N LYS A 74 13.61 -8.18 -7.70
CA LYS A 74 13.93 -9.32 -8.54
C LYS A 74 15.46 -9.30 -8.60
N PRO A 75 16.13 -10.37 -8.15
CA PRO A 75 17.58 -10.40 -8.19
C PRO A 75 17.99 -10.10 -9.63
N ASP A 76 18.97 -9.21 -9.77
CA ASP A 76 19.41 -8.72 -11.07
C ASP A 76 19.59 -9.90 -12.03
N ALA A 77 18.92 -9.83 -13.19
CA ALA A 77 18.86 -10.94 -14.13
C ALA A 77 20.27 -11.34 -14.60
N SER A 78 21.19 -10.37 -14.63
CA SER A 78 22.62 -10.62 -14.91
C SER A 78 23.27 -11.48 -13.83
N PHE A 79 23.02 -11.16 -12.55
CA PHE A 79 23.54 -11.90 -11.40
C PHE A 79 22.99 -13.32 -11.31
N VAL A 80 21.71 -13.51 -11.64
CA VAL A 80 21.08 -14.84 -11.68
C VAL A 80 21.64 -15.70 -12.81
N ALA A 81 21.89 -15.11 -13.98
CA ALA A 81 22.49 -15.81 -15.11
C ALA A 81 23.94 -16.21 -14.80
N GLU A 82 24.74 -15.29 -14.26
CA GLU A 82 26.13 -15.54 -13.88
C GLU A 82 26.23 -16.60 -12.76
N ALA A 83 25.36 -16.54 -11.74
CA ALA A 83 25.31 -17.55 -10.70
C ALA A 83 24.92 -18.93 -11.24
N LYS A 84 23.95 -19.00 -12.17
CA LYS A 84 23.56 -20.26 -12.82
C LYS A 84 24.69 -20.85 -13.66
N ASP A 85 25.42 -20.01 -14.39
CA ASP A 85 26.56 -20.45 -15.19
C ASP A 85 27.75 -20.88 -14.33
N SER A 86 28.00 -20.19 -13.21
CA SER A 86 29.01 -20.59 -12.22
C SER A 86 28.71 -21.97 -11.63
N VAL A 87 27.46 -22.23 -11.22
CA VAL A 87 27.03 -23.54 -10.71
C VAL A 87 27.10 -24.62 -11.79
N LYS A 88 26.72 -24.31 -13.04
CA LYS A 88 26.86 -25.25 -14.16
C LYS A 88 28.32 -25.55 -14.47
N LYS A 89 29.23 -24.58 -14.38
CA LYS A 89 30.67 -24.79 -14.55
C LYS A 89 31.25 -25.68 -13.45
N LEU A 90 30.82 -25.47 -12.20
CA LEU A 90 31.16 -26.34 -11.06
C LEU A 90 30.63 -27.77 -11.23
N THR A 91 29.45 -27.93 -11.83
CA THR A 91 28.80 -29.25 -12.00
C THR A 91 29.28 -29.98 -13.27
N SER A 92 29.59 -29.25 -14.35
CA SER A 92 30.15 -29.81 -15.60
C SER A 92 31.66 -30.03 -15.53
N GLY A 93 32.34 -29.44 -14.55
CA GLY A 93 33.75 -29.64 -14.25
C GLY A 93 34.04 -30.83 -13.33
N VAL A 94 33.09 -31.73 -13.07
CA VAL A 94 33.37 -33.02 -12.43
C VAL A 94 33.60 -34.09 -13.50
N PRO A 95 34.85 -34.35 -13.94
CA PRO A 95 35.23 -35.72 -14.13
C PRO A 95 35.34 -36.34 -12.74
N SER A 96 34.63 -37.43 -12.52
CA SER A 96 34.87 -38.31 -11.38
C SER A 96 36.30 -38.85 -11.46
N THR A 97 37.28 -38.13 -10.92
CA THR A 97 38.59 -38.69 -10.61
C THR A 97 39.25 -37.91 -9.46
N ASP A 98 39.07 -38.44 -8.24
CA ASP A 98 39.92 -38.24 -7.05
C ASP A 98 41.42 -38.39 -7.40
N PRO A 99 42.36 -37.65 -6.76
CA PRO A 99 42.90 -38.17 -5.49
C PRO A 99 43.49 -37.08 -4.56
N ALA A 100 42.79 -36.72 -3.48
CA ALA A 100 43.37 -35.93 -2.38
C ALA A 100 43.27 -36.67 -1.05
N LEU A 101 43.66 -37.95 -1.04
CA LEU A 101 43.70 -38.75 0.18
C LEU A 101 44.85 -39.77 0.14
N LYS A 102 46.10 -39.31 -0.03
CA LYS A 102 47.28 -40.07 0.43
C LYS A 102 48.42 -39.16 0.90
N LYS A 103 48.71 -39.31 2.19
CA LYS A 103 50.00 -39.16 2.91
C LYS A 103 50.74 -37.81 2.83
N GLN A 104 50.95 -37.21 3.99
CA GLN A 104 52.31 -37.15 4.56
C GLN A 104 52.25 -37.45 6.08
N GLU A 105 52.93 -38.54 6.42
CA GLU A 105 53.46 -38.91 7.74
C GLU A 105 54.98 -38.73 7.62
#